data_AF-A0A8H6Z6H3-F1
#
_entry.id   AF-A0A8H6Z6H3-F1
#
_cell.length_a   1.000
_cell.length_b   1.000
_cell.length_c   1.000
_cell.angle_alpha   90.00
_cell.angle_beta   90.00
_cell.angle_gamma   90.00
#
_symmetry.space_group_name_H-M   'P 1'
#
loop_
_entity.id
_entity.type
_entity.pdbx_description
1 polymer ?
#
loop_
_entity_poly.entity_id
_entity_poly.type
_entity_poly.pdbx_seq_one_letter_code
_entity_poly.pdbx_strand_id
1 'polypeptide(L)'
;MSMDKNPIKAAHNAFRFPVPEDDMYKDVTPYPDFEDAERVQQYIQDRRVIGYDPLVQPALLRHEILSTANAQKTIASARYNSARIVAGHDDRVLVIIGPCSIHSPEQALEYANLLKSKIPEWGNLLIIMRAYLWKPRTTVGWKGLINDPDINGSFKINKGLRIARQLLCDITDLGIPVGSELLDTISPQYLADLISWGAIGARTTESQLHRELASGVSFPIGFKNGTDGSVSVAIDAMFSSGSPHAFMGVTEQGLASIVKTRGNQDTHVILRGGTKGPNYASEHVKAAATAIYKKKEWASIMVDCSHGNSQKNHNNQPLVIDSICEQLASGERNITGVMVESNINDGRQDVPSEGAHRLKHGVSITDACVNWATTVQMMDKLNAAVGQRRQALMDAGFSRPPAFVRAAQ
;
A
#
# COMPACT_ATOMS: atom_id res chain seq x y z
N MET A 1 9.16 41.26 -41.29
CA MET A 1 8.43 41.42 -40.01
C MET A 1 7.28 40.42 -40.01
N SER A 2 7.62 39.15 -39.83
CA SER A 2 7.49 38.41 -38.56
C SER A 2 6.03 38.13 -38.20
N MET A 3 5.52 37.04 -38.80
CA MET A 3 4.36 36.33 -38.29
C MET A 3 4.79 35.62 -36.99
N ASP A 4 4.44 36.16 -35.83
CA ASP A 4 4.42 35.37 -34.60
C ASP A 4 3.05 34.71 -34.46
N LYS A 5 2.86 33.62 -35.21
CA LYS A 5 1.97 32.55 -34.78
C LYS A 5 2.70 31.85 -33.64
N ASN A 6 2.42 32.25 -32.41
CA ASN A 6 2.82 31.46 -31.25
C ASN A 6 1.76 30.35 -31.13
N PRO A 7 2.02 29.09 -31.54
CA PRO A 7 1.09 28.03 -31.24
C PRO A 7 1.13 27.89 -29.73
N ILE A 8 -0.01 28.11 -29.06
CA ILE A 8 -0.19 27.66 -27.68
C ILE A 8 0.17 26.19 -27.70
N LYS A 9 1.33 25.85 -27.14
CA LYS A 9 1.76 24.47 -26.94
C LYS A 9 0.59 23.76 -26.28
N ALA A 10 -0.03 22.82 -27.00
CA ALA A 10 -0.84 21.81 -26.37
C ALA A 10 0.04 21.19 -25.29
N ALA A 11 -0.19 21.58 -24.04
CA ALA A 11 0.37 20.89 -22.92
C ALA A 11 -0.30 19.51 -22.96
N HIS A 12 0.31 18.57 -23.69
CA HIS A 12 0.04 17.16 -23.55
C HIS A 12 0.33 16.83 -22.09
N ASN A 13 -0.69 16.99 -21.25
CA ASN A 13 -0.65 16.54 -19.88
C ASN A 13 -0.64 15.02 -19.96
N ALA A 14 0.55 14.42 -20.00
CA ALA A 14 0.80 13.01 -20.30
C ALA A 14 0.05 11.99 -19.42
N PHE A 15 -0.70 12.45 -18.41
CA PHE A 15 -1.47 11.63 -17.47
C PHE A 15 -2.88 12.19 -17.22
N ARG A 16 -3.51 12.78 -18.24
CA ARG A 16 -4.93 13.17 -18.24
C ARG A 16 -5.63 12.61 -19.47
N PHE A 17 -6.87 12.16 -19.30
CA PHE A 17 -7.75 11.91 -20.43
C PHE A 17 -8.09 13.23 -21.13
N PRO A 18 -8.26 13.24 -22.46
CA PRO A 18 -8.67 14.44 -23.18
C PRO A 18 -10.09 14.85 -22.75
N VAL A 19 -10.26 16.14 -22.49
CA VAL A 19 -11.59 16.76 -22.30
C VAL A 19 -11.90 17.56 -23.56
N PRO A 20 -13.09 17.40 -24.17
CA PRO A 20 -13.49 18.20 -25.33
C PRO A 20 -13.37 19.72 -25.05
N GLU A 21 -12.87 20.49 -26.01
CA GLU A 21 -12.65 21.95 -25.82
C GLU A 21 -13.95 22.72 -25.60
N ASP A 22 -15.04 22.24 -26.19
CA ASP A 22 -16.41 22.76 -26.05
C ASP A 22 -17.03 22.46 -24.67
N ASP A 23 -16.46 21.52 -23.91
CA ASP A 23 -16.89 21.16 -22.55
C ASP A 23 -16.06 21.88 -21.45
N MET A 24 -15.13 22.75 -21.83
CA MET A 24 -14.29 23.47 -20.87
C MET A 24 -14.94 24.78 -20.40
N TYR A 25 -15.45 24.78 -19.16
CA TYR A 25 -15.85 26.01 -18.47
C TYR A 25 -14.62 26.88 -18.18
N LYS A 26 -14.64 28.13 -18.67
CA LYS A 26 -13.45 29.01 -18.68
C LYS A 26 -13.02 29.48 -17.29
N ASP A 27 -13.95 29.79 -16.39
CA ASP A 27 -13.63 30.33 -15.05
C ASP A 27 -14.62 29.91 -13.96
N VAL A 28 -15.92 30.03 -14.23
CA VAL A 28 -17.00 29.74 -13.28
C VAL A 28 -18.12 28.93 -13.92
N THR A 29 -18.92 28.29 -13.06
CA THR A 29 -20.14 27.58 -13.44
C THR A 29 -21.06 28.52 -14.25
N PRO A 30 -21.49 28.15 -15.47
CA PRO A 30 -22.32 29.04 -16.29
C PRO A 30 -23.70 29.26 -15.67
N TYR A 31 -24.39 30.32 -16.07
CA TYR A 31 -25.80 30.54 -15.70
C TYR A 31 -26.68 29.45 -16.36
N PRO A 32 -27.64 28.85 -15.64
CA PRO A 32 -28.56 27.87 -16.22
C PRO A 32 -29.48 28.51 -17.25
N ASP A 33 -29.67 27.83 -18.37
CA ASP A 33 -30.67 28.22 -19.37
C ASP A 33 -32.05 27.75 -18.90
N PHE A 34 -32.75 28.58 -18.11
CA PHE A 34 -34.04 28.22 -17.51
C PHE A 34 -35.19 28.04 -18.52
N GLU A 35 -35.00 28.51 -19.76
CA GLU A 35 -36.00 28.38 -20.83
C GLU A 35 -35.91 27.01 -21.54
N ASP A 36 -34.82 26.27 -21.33
CA ASP A 36 -34.59 24.96 -21.92
C ASP A 36 -34.60 23.88 -20.82
N ALA A 37 -35.72 23.16 -20.71
CA ALA A 37 -35.91 22.12 -19.69
C ALA A 37 -34.86 20.99 -19.76
N GLU A 38 -34.35 20.66 -20.94
CA GLU A 38 -33.31 19.64 -21.11
C GLU A 38 -31.96 20.16 -20.58
N ARG A 39 -31.62 21.41 -20.92
CA ARG A 39 -30.42 22.06 -20.36
C ARG A 39 -30.51 22.24 -18.86
N VAL A 40 -31.68 22.56 -18.29
CA VAL A 40 -31.88 22.59 -16.84
C VAL A 40 -31.66 21.21 -16.21
N GLN A 41 -32.17 20.14 -16.82
CA GLN A 41 -31.96 18.79 -16.33
C GLN A 41 -30.47 18.40 -16.32
N GLN A 42 -29.75 18.68 -17.42
CA GLN A 42 -28.29 18.50 -17.50
C GLN A 42 -27.53 19.43 -16.52
N TYR A 43 -28.08 20.62 -16.25
CA TYR A 43 -27.49 21.56 -15.30
C TYR A 43 -27.48 20.99 -13.87
N ILE A 44 -28.52 20.26 -13.47
CA ILE A 44 -28.68 19.70 -12.12
C ILE A 44 -28.11 18.29 -11.95
N GLN A 45 -27.75 17.58 -13.03
CA GLN A 45 -27.20 16.22 -13.01
C GLN A 45 -25.94 16.12 -13.87
N ASP A 46 -24.86 15.58 -13.31
CA ASP A 46 -23.67 15.12 -14.05
C ASP A 46 -22.99 16.15 -14.98
N ARG A 47 -23.25 17.44 -14.81
CA ARG A 47 -22.62 18.51 -15.61
C ARG A 47 -21.08 18.50 -15.63
N ARG A 48 -20.45 17.94 -14.59
CA ARG A 48 -18.98 17.83 -14.51
C ARG A 48 -18.47 16.41 -14.84
N VAL A 49 -19.34 15.55 -15.36
CA VAL A 49 -19.06 14.16 -15.70
C VAL A 49 -19.13 14.04 -17.21
N ILE A 50 -17.98 13.79 -17.83
CA ILE A 50 -17.87 13.67 -19.29
C ILE A 50 -18.50 12.39 -19.85
N GLY A 51 -18.78 11.41 -18.99
CA GLY A 51 -19.38 10.13 -19.39
C GLY A 51 -19.11 9.00 -18.39
N TYR A 52 -19.66 7.83 -18.71
CA TYR A 52 -19.51 6.60 -17.94
C TYR A 52 -19.06 5.46 -18.85
N ASP A 53 -17.90 4.88 -18.53
CA ASP A 53 -17.44 3.66 -19.17
C ASP A 53 -17.86 2.43 -18.35
N PRO A 54 -18.26 1.32 -18.99
CA PRO A 54 -18.57 0.09 -18.28
C PRO A 54 -17.31 -0.48 -17.60
N LEU A 55 -17.42 -0.83 -16.33
CA LEU A 55 -16.38 -1.50 -15.56
C LEU A 55 -16.69 -3.00 -15.47
N VAL A 56 -15.68 -3.85 -15.71
CA VAL A 56 -15.81 -5.31 -15.57
C VAL A 56 -16.31 -5.67 -14.17
N GLN A 57 -17.24 -6.61 -14.03
CA GLN A 57 -17.73 -7.03 -12.72
C GLN A 57 -16.63 -7.77 -11.94
N PRO A 58 -16.51 -7.61 -10.60
CA PRO A 58 -15.53 -8.34 -9.80
C PRO A 58 -15.61 -9.86 -9.95
N ALA A 59 -16.83 -10.42 -9.98
CA ALA A 59 -17.05 -11.86 -10.15
C ALA A 59 -16.56 -12.36 -11.52
N LEU A 60 -16.77 -11.57 -12.59
CA LEU A 60 -16.29 -11.91 -13.91
C LEU A 60 -14.76 -11.91 -13.96
N LEU A 61 -14.11 -10.88 -13.41
CA LEU A 61 -12.65 -10.82 -13.37
C LEU A 61 -12.05 -11.99 -12.55
N ARG A 62 -12.66 -12.34 -11.41
CA ARG A 62 -12.22 -13.47 -10.59
C ARG A 62 -12.45 -14.82 -11.26
N HIS A 63 -13.44 -14.92 -12.14
CA HIS A 63 -13.67 -16.10 -12.96
C HIS A 63 -12.66 -16.20 -14.13
N GLU A 64 -12.35 -15.08 -14.78
CA GLU A 64 -11.34 -15.01 -15.85
C GLU A 64 -9.93 -15.36 -15.34
N ILE A 65 -9.55 -14.84 -14.16
CA ILE A 65 -8.22 -14.98 -13.59
C ILE A 65 -8.32 -15.61 -12.19
N LEU A 66 -8.12 -16.93 -12.15
CA LEU A 66 -8.22 -17.75 -10.95
C LEU A 66 -6.89 -17.82 -10.19
N SER A 67 -6.97 -17.76 -8.87
CA SER A 67 -5.82 -18.11 -8.03
C SER A 67 -5.63 -19.62 -7.99
N THR A 68 -4.38 -20.06 -8.09
CA THR A 68 -4.04 -21.48 -7.95
C THR A 68 -4.21 -21.93 -6.49
N ALA A 69 -4.27 -23.25 -6.27
CA ALA A 69 -4.26 -23.80 -4.92
C ALA A 69 -2.99 -23.42 -4.14
N ASN A 70 -1.85 -23.25 -4.82
CA ASN A 70 -0.61 -22.83 -4.18
C ASN A 70 -0.68 -21.37 -3.72
N ALA A 71 -1.14 -20.47 -4.59
CA ALA A 71 -1.39 -19.07 -4.25
C ALA A 71 -2.30 -18.95 -3.02
N GLN A 72 -3.41 -19.70 -2.98
CA GLN A 72 -4.34 -19.70 -1.85
C GLN A 72 -3.67 -20.13 -0.53
N LYS A 73 -2.80 -21.15 -0.55
CA LYS A 73 -2.02 -21.56 0.62
C LYS A 73 -1.04 -20.48 1.06
N THR A 74 -0.32 -19.87 0.13
CA THR A 74 0.58 -18.73 0.39
C THR A 74 -0.16 -17.61 1.12
N ILE A 75 -1.32 -17.21 0.60
CA ILE A 75 -2.13 -16.12 1.14
C ILE A 75 -2.68 -16.47 2.53
N ALA A 76 -3.29 -17.65 2.68
CA ALA A 76 -3.88 -18.08 3.95
C ALA A 76 -2.82 -18.18 5.05
N SER A 77 -1.66 -18.78 4.74
CA SER A 77 -0.53 -18.88 5.66
C SER A 77 0.00 -17.50 6.05
N ALA A 78 0.22 -16.62 5.09
CA ALA A 78 0.73 -15.28 5.37
C ALA A 78 -0.22 -14.44 6.22
N ARG A 79 -1.53 -14.51 5.97
CA ARG A 79 -2.55 -13.84 6.80
C ARG A 79 -2.52 -14.33 8.24
N TYR A 80 -2.52 -15.66 8.43
CA TYR A 80 -2.45 -16.28 9.75
C TYR A 80 -1.20 -15.83 10.51
N ASN A 81 -0.02 -15.96 9.89
CA ASN A 81 1.25 -15.60 10.53
C ASN A 81 1.34 -14.09 10.82
N SER A 82 0.85 -13.24 9.91
CA SER A 82 0.81 -11.79 10.12
C SER A 82 -0.09 -11.41 11.29
N ALA A 83 -1.26 -12.02 11.41
CA ALA A 83 -2.17 -11.81 12.54
C ALA A 83 -1.52 -12.21 13.87
N ARG A 84 -0.80 -13.33 13.91
CA ARG A 84 -0.04 -13.78 15.09
C ARG A 84 1.07 -12.79 15.47
N ILE A 85 1.82 -12.25 14.51
CA ILE A 85 2.84 -11.22 14.80
C ILE A 85 2.16 -9.95 15.33
N VAL A 86 1.09 -9.49 14.69
CA VAL A 86 0.34 -8.30 15.12
C VAL A 86 -0.28 -8.47 16.50
N ALA A 87 -0.66 -9.68 16.89
CA ALA A 87 -1.21 -10.00 18.21
C ALA A 87 -0.13 -10.25 19.29
N GLY A 88 1.17 -10.09 19.00
CA GLY A 88 2.24 -10.30 20.00
C GLY A 88 2.49 -11.78 20.33
N HIS A 89 2.10 -12.63 19.39
CA HIS A 89 1.89 -14.06 19.56
C HIS A 89 2.91 -14.90 18.76
N ASP A 90 3.72 -14.20 17.96
CA ASP A 90 4.87 -14.66 17.22
C ASP A 90 5.92 -13.56 17.31
N ASP A 91 7.17 -13.93 17.62
CA ASP A 91 8.26 -13.00 17.88
C ASP A 91 9.09 -12.69 16.62
N ARG A 92 8.67 -13.15 15.44
CA ARG A 92 9.21 -12.66 14.17
C ARG A 92 8.80 -11.22 13.92
N VAL A 93 9.46 -10.58 12.97
CA VAL A 93 9.09 -9.24 12.49
C VAL A 93 8.44 -9.33 11.12
N LEU A 94 7.28 -8.71 10.97
CA LEU A 94 6.57 -8.58 9.71
C LEU A 94 7.25 -7.52 8.83
N VAL A 95 7.67 -7.90 7.63
CA VAL A 95 8.41 -7.02 6.71
C VAL A 95 7.61 -6.81 5.44
N ILE A 96 7.17 -5.57 5.22
CA ILE A 96 6.53 -5.16 3.97
C ILE A 96 7.59 -4.51 3.07
N ILE A 97 8.08 -5.23 2.07
CA ILE A 97 9.25 -4.81 1.29
C ILE A 97 9.05 -4.96 -0.22
N GLY A 98 9.44 -3.94 -0.98
CA GLY A 98 9.35 -3.95 -2.43
C GLY A 98 9.17 -2.55 -3.02
N PRO A 99 8.86 -2.46 -4.32
CA PRO A 99 8.84 -1.19 -5.03
C PRO A 99 7.84 -0.19 -4.44
N CYS A 100 8.14 1.12 -4.50
CA CYS A 100 7.21 2.16 -4.08
C CYS A 100 5.84 1.99 -4.75
N SER A 101 5.84 1.74 -6.05
CA SER A 101 4.69 1.29 -6.84
C SER A 101 5.16 0.43 -8.01
N ILE A 102 4.32 -0.52 -8.43
CA ILE A 102 4.61 -1.42 -9.56
C ILE A 102 4.08 -0.80 -10.85
N HIS A 103 4.96 -0.57 -11.82
CA HIS A 103 4.62 -0.07 -13.16
C HIS A 103 4.90 -1.10 -14.27
N SER A 104 5.74 -2.10 -14.01
CA SER A 104 6.04 -3.20 -14.94
C SER A 104 5.81 -4.54 -14.23
N PRO A 105 4.84 -5.37 -14.69
CA PRO A 105 4.61 -6.71 -14.15
C PRO A 105 5.84 -7.62 -14.26
N GLU A 106 6.57 -7.54 -15.38
CA GLU A 106 7.77 -8.34 -15.63
C GLU A 106 8.86 -8.05 -14.60
N GLN A 107 9.16 -6.77 -14.36
CA GLN A 107 10.15 -6.37 -13.35
C GLN A 107 9.70 -6.69 -11.92
N ALA A 108 8.39 -6.65 -11.65
CA ALA A 108 7.85 -7.06 -10.36
C ALA A 108 8.03 -8.58 -10.13
N LEU A 109 7.84 -9.41 -11.16
CA LEU A 109 8.10 -10.85 -11.08
C LEU A 109 9.59 -11.16 -10.95
N GLU A 110 10.47 -10.41 -11.60
CA GLU A 110 11.92 -10.50 -11.39
C GLU A 110 12.28 -10.21 -9.93
N TYR A 111 11.77 -9.10 -9.38
CA TYR A 111 11.97 -8.75 -7.97
C TYR A 111 11.38 -9.80 -7.00
N ALA A 112 10.22 -10.37 -7.32
CA ALA A 112 9.61 -11.45 -6.55
C ALA A 112 10.50 -12.71 -6.53
N ASN A 113 11.16 -13.05 -7.64
CA ASN A 113 12.10 -14.16 -7.69
C ASN A 113 13.38 -13.89 -6.88
N LEU A 114 13.87 -12.66 -6.89
CA LEU A 114 14.97 -12.24 -6.01
C LEU A 114 14.59 -12.44 -4.53
N LEU A 115 13.40 -11.97 -4.11
CA LEU A 115 12.87 -12.24 -2.76
C LEU A 115 12.77 -13.73 -2.46
N LYS A 116 12.18 -14.51 -3.38
CA LYS A 116 12.00 -15.96 -3.24
C LYS A 116 13.31 -16.67 -2.92
N SER A 117 14.39 -16.31 -3.60
CA SER A 117 15.71 -16.90 -3.37
C SER A 117 16.30 -16.60 -1.98
N LYS A 118 15.97 -15.44 -1.39
CA LYS A 118 16.55 -14.99 -0.12
C LYS A 118 15.71 -15.27 1.12
N ILE A 119 14.38 -15.36 1.00
CA ILE A 119 13.47 -15.63 2.13
C ILE A 119 13.90 -16.81 3.02
N PRO A 120 14.42 -17.96 2.50
CA PRO A 120 14.87 -19.06 3.34
C PRO A 120 15.96 -18.68 4.37
N GLU A 121 16.80 -17.70 4.05
CA GLU A 121 17.89 -17.20 4.91
C GLU A 121 17.37 -16.26 6.02
N TRP A 122 16.20 -15.63 5.83
CA TRP A 122 15.62 -14.66 6.75
C TRP A 122 14.58 -15.27 7.71
N GLY A 123 14.98 -16.32 8.42
CA GLY A 123 14.10 -17.13 9.24
C GLY A 123 13.37 -16.42 10.39
N ASN A 124 13.84 -15.24 10.80
CA ASN A 124 13.24 -14.43 11.87
C ASN A 124 12.29 -13.36 11.33
N LEU A 125 12.12 -13.29 10.00
CA LEU A 125 11.28 -12.33 9.32
C LEU A 125 10.09 -13.04 8.66
N LEU A 126 8.95 -12.37 8.64
CA LEU A 126 7.85 -12.72 7.75
C LEU A 126 7.82 -11.71 6.61
N ILE A 127 8.38 -12.10 5.46
CA ILE A 127 8.45 -11.23 4.28
C ILE A 127 7.12 -11.24 3.55
N ILE A 128 6.60 -10.05 3.29
CA ILE A 128 5.48 -9.80 2.37
C ILE A 128 5.96 -8.79 1.33
N MET A 129 5.84 -9.17 0.05
CA MET A 129 6.20 -8.28 -1.05
C MET A 129 5.21 -7.11 -1.11
N ARG A 130 5.74 -5.89 -1.12
CA ARG A 130 4.96 -4.68 -1.35
C ARG A 130 4.51 -4.63 -2.82
N ALA A 131 3.22 -4.77 -3.06
CA ALA A 131 2.59 -4.75 -4.38
C ALA A 131 1.61 -3.59 -4.53
N TYR A 132 2.13 -2.36 -4.48
CA TYR A 132 1.32 -1.14 -4.56
C TYR A 132 1.04 -0.81 -6.03
N LEU A 133 -0.23 -0.92 -6.42
CA LEU A 133 -0.69 -0.80 -7.81
C LEU A 133 -1.19 0.60 -8.17
N TRP A 134 -1.20 1.49 -7.18
CA TRP A 134 -1.68 2.86 -7.26
C TRP A 134 -0.70 3.81 -6.58
N LYS A 135 -0.78 5.09 -6.91
CA LYS A 135 -0.14 6.14 -6.10
C LYS A 135 -1.07 7.34 -5.96
N PRO A 136 -1.59 7.63 -4.75
CA PRO A 136 -2.40 8.82 -4.52
C PRO A 136 -1.52 10.07 -4.61
N ARG A 137 -1.87 10.98 -5.53
CA ARG A 137 -1.11 12.22 -5.79
C ARG A 137 -2.03 13.43 -5.73
N THR A 138 -1.56 14.47 -5.04
CA THR A 138 -2.20 15.80 -5.01
C THR A 138 -1.84 16.66 -6.22
N THR A 139 -0.85 16.24 -7.01
CA THR A 139 -0.42 16.87 -8.26
C THR A 139 -0.65 15.95 -9.47
N VAL A 140 -0.57 16.51 -10.68
CA VAL A 140 -0.63 15.74 -11.94
C VAL A 140 0.58 14.81 -12.02
N GLY A 141 0.34 13.56 -12.42
CA GLY A 141 1.34 12.50 -12.53
C GLY A 141 0.67 11.14 -12.76
N TRP A 142 1.48 10.12 -13.07
CA TRP A 142 1.00 8.77 -13.31
C TRP A 142 0.16 8.26 -12.13
N LYS A 143 -0.99 7.66 -12.45
CA LYS A 143 -2.05 7.30 -11.48
C LYS A 143 -1.97 5.85 -11.00
N GLY A 144 -0.98 5.08 -11.46
CA GLY A 144 -0.79 3.68 -11.11
C GLY A 144 -1.18 2.72 -12.22
N LEU A 145 -0.77 1.46 -12.05
CA LEU A 145 -0.94 0.38 -13.03
C LEU A 145 -2.39 0.08 -13.34
N ILE A 146 -3.28 0.20 -12.34
CA ILE A 146 -4.70 -0.06 -12.57
C ILE A 146 -5.32 1.04 -13.42
N ASN A 147 -5.06 2.31 -13.11
CA ASN A 147 -5.62 3.41 -13.90
C ASN A 147 -5.01 3.48 -15.30
N ASP A 148 -3.68 3.51 -15.37
CA ASP A 148 -2.95 3.81 -16.60
C ASP A 148 -1.86 2.77 -16.84
N PRO A 149 -2.24 1.54 -17.25
CA PRO A 149 -1.30 0.42 -17.41
C PRO A 149 -0.29 0.63 -18.54
N ASP A 150 -0.63 1.48 -19.52
CA ASP A 150 0.23 1.78 -20.67
C ASP A 150 1.16 2.99 -20.40
N ILE A 151 1.02 3.64 -19.23
CA ILE A 151 1.81 4.81 -18.80
C ILE A 151 1.78 5.92 -19.86
N ASN A 152 0.59 6.21 -20.38
CA ASN A 152 0.38 7.16 -21.48
C ASN A 152 -0.87 8.04 -21.29
N GLY A 153 -1.50 8.01 -20.11
CA GLY A 153 -2.68 8.79 -19.80
C GLY A 153 -3.97 8.28 -20.46
N SER A 154 -4.02 7.01 -20.90
CA SER A 154 -5.19 6.44 -21.58
C SER A 154 -6.31 5.95 -20.65
N PHE A 155 -6.05 5.86 -19.34
CA PHE A 155 -7.02 5.45 -18.32
C PHE A 155 -7.74 4.12 -18.59
N LYS A 156 -7.04 3.12 -19.18
CA LYS A 156 -7.60 1.80 -19.49
C LYS A 156 -7.80 0.93 -18.23
N ILE A 157 -8.72 1.31 -17.35
CA ILE A 157 -8.94 0.69 -16.04
C ILE A 157 -9.25 -0.81 -16.15
N ASN A 158 -10.11 -1.22 -17.09
CA ASN A 158 -10.43 -2.64 -17.31
C ASN A 158 -9.20 -3.49 -17.71
N LYS A 159 -8.25 -2.90 -18.44
CA LYS A 159 -6.97 -3.55 -18.77
C LYS A 159 -6.08 -3.60 -17.54
N GLY A 160 -5.98 -2.50 -16.80
CA GLY A 160 -5.17 -2.40 -15.59
C GLY A 160 -5.60 -3.36 -14.48
N LEU A 161 -6.92 -3.56 -14.30
CA LEU A 161 -7.46 -4.56 -13.35
C LEU A 161 -7.05 -6.00 -13.72
N ARG A 162 -7.10 -6.37 -15.00
CA ARG A 162 -6.64 -7.69 -15.48
C ARG A 162 -5.16 -7.90 -15.24
N ILE A 163 -4.34 -6.92 -15.62
CA ILE A 163 -2.88 -6.97 -15.42
C ILE A 163 -2.55 -7.07 -13.93
N ALA A 164 -3.16 -6.22 -13.11
CA ALA A 164 -2.96 -6.22 -11.66
C ALA A 164 -3.32 -7.57 -11.04
N ARG A 165 -4.51 -8.11 -11.36
CA ARG A 165 -4.95 -9.39 -10.80
C ARG A 165 -4.04 -10.54 -11.22
N GLN A 166 -3.70 -10.63 -12.51
CA GLN A 166 -2.80 -11.65 -13.02
C GLN A 166 -1.45 -11.59 -12.28
N LEU A 167 -0.88 -10.39 -12.15
CA LEU A 167 0.38 -10.19 -11.44
C LEU A 167 0.32 -10.67 -9.98
N LEU A 168 -0.75 -10.36 -9.25
CA LEU A 168 -0.89 -10.82 -7.86
C LEU A 168 -1.06 -12.35 -7.78
N CYS A 169 -1.79 -12.96 -8.72
CA CYS A 169 -1.86 -14.43 -8.85
C CYS A 169 -0.47 -15.02 -9.09
N ASP A 170 0.30 -14.47 -10.02
CA ASP A 170 1.63 -14.98 -10.38
C ASP A 170 2.61 -14.88 -9.20
N ILE A 171 2.66 -13.73 -8.51
CA ILE A 171 3.54 -13.54 -7.35
C ILE A 171 3.17 -14.50 -6.20
N THR A 172 1.88 -14.66 -5.92
CA THR A 172 1.42 -15.54 -4.84
C THR A 172 1.59 -17.02 -5.17
N ASP A 173 1.47 -17.41 -6.44
CA ASP A 173 1.77 -18.75 -6.94
C ASP A 173 3.28 -19.07 -6.86
N LEU A 174 4.16 -18.07 -6.95
CA LEU A 174 5.59 -18.26 -6.67
C LEU A 174 5.88 -18.60 -5.20
N GLY A 175 4.90 -18.48 -4.30
CA GLY A 175 5.05 -18.66 -2.85
C GLY A 175 5.31 -17.36 -2.09
N ILE A 176 5.14 -16.20 -2.74
CA ILE A 176 5.46 -14.89 -2.16
C ILE A 176 4.14 -14.16 -1.83
N PRO A 177 3.83 -13.93 -0.54
CA PRO A 177 2.64 -13.17 -0.19
C PRO A 177 2.81 -11.69 -0.56
N VAL A 178 1.70 -11.03 -0.86
CA VAL A 178 1.68 -9.62 -1.28
C VAL A 178 0.92 -8.74 -0.31
N GLY A 179 1.40 -7.52 -0.14
CA GLY A 179 0.77 -6.46 0.66
C GLY A 179 0.46 -5.25 -0.21
N SER A 180 -0.70 -4.63 0.00
CA SER A 180 -1.16 -3.49 -0.81
C SER A 180 -1.81 -2.39 0.04
N GLU A 181 -1.87 -1.18 -0.50
CA GLU A 181 -2.61 -0.06 0.10
C GLU A 181 -4.05 -0.04 -0.41
N LEU A 182 -5.00 0.20 0.48
CA LEU A 182 -6.41 0.36 0.12
C LEU A 182 -6.71 1.86 -0.03
N LEU A 183 -6.98 2.29 -1.25
CA LEU A 183 -7.21 3.69 -1.61
C LEU A 183 -8.67 4.05 -1.84
N ASP A 184 -9.50 3.05 -2.09
CA ASP A 184 -10.92 3.20 -2.39
C ASP A 184 -11.68 1.97 -1.89
N THR A 185 -13.01 2.05 -1.94
CA THR A 185 -13.92 1.03 -1.39
C THR A 185 -14.41 0.01 -2.42
N ILE A 186 -13.95 0.10 -3.67
CA ILE A 186 -14.40 -0.71 -4.81
C ILE A 186 -13.29 -1.69 -5.23
N SER A 187 -12.07 -1.22 -5.43
CA SER A 187 -10.92 -2.02 -5.86
C SER A 187 -10.64 -3.26 -4.98
N PRO A 188 -10.91 -3.27 -3.66
CA PRO A 188 -10.77 -4.49 -2.86
C PRO A 188 -11.64 -5.64 -3.36
N GLN A 189 -12.82 -5.41 -3.95
CA GLN A 189 -13.66 -6.50 -4.47
C GLN A 189 -13.00 -7.28 -5.61
N TYR A 190 -12.01 -6.69 -6.29
CA TYR A 190 -11.29 -7.31 -7.40
C TYR A 190 -10.03 -8.06 -6.98
N LEU A 191 -9.41 -7.67 -5.87
CA LEU A 191 -8.03 -8.04 -5.53
C LEU A 191 -7.82 -8.49 -4.09
N ALA A 192 -8.78 -8.23 -3.19
CA ALA A 192 -8.61 -8.51 -1.75
C ALA A 192 -8.43 -10.01 -1.45
N ASP A 193 -8.92 -10.90 -2.32
CA ASP A 193 -8.70 -12.34 -2.20
C ASP A 193 -7.22 -12.73 -2.38
N LEU A 194 -6.41 -11.89 -3.02
CA LEU A 194 -4.98 -12.12 -3.29
C LEU A 194 -4.05 -11.40 -2.29
N ILE A 195 -4.58 -10.48 -1.49
CA ILE A 195 -3.79 -9.66 -0.56
C ILE A 195 -3.62 -10.37 0.79
N SER A 196 -2.39 -10.39 1.31
CA SER A 196 -2.07 -11.01 2.60
C SER A 196 -1.95 -10.02 3.77
N TRP A 197 -1.74 -8.73 3.45
CA TRP A 197 -1.65 -7.63 4.42
C TRP A 197 -2.04 -6.31 3.74
N GLY A 198 -2.70 -5.42 4.47
CA GLY A 198 -3.17 -4.13 3.95
C GLY A 198 -2.56 -2.92 4.66
N ALA A 199 -2.52 -1.78 3.95
CA ALA A 199 -2.29 -0.47 4.56
C ALA A 199 -3.43 0.49 4.29
N ILE A 200 -3.78 1.31 5.29
CA ILE A 200 -4.49 2.57 5.08
C ILE A 200 -3.48 3.72 5.11
N GLY A 201 -3.48 4.49 4.02
CA GLY A 201 -2.58 5.62 3.83
C GLY A 201 -2.83 6.75 4.82
N ALA A 202 -1.80 7.53 5.09
CA ALA A 202 -1.87 8.61 6.09
C ALA A 202 -2.89 9.71 5.78
N ARG A 203 -3.32 9.85 4.51
CA ARG A 203 -4.35 10.81 4.09
C ARG A 203 -5.78 10.25 4.19
N THR A 204 -5.91 8.94 4.39
CA THR A 204 -7.20 8.24 4.48
C THR A 204 -7.39 7.55 5.84
N THR A 205 -6.40 7.55 6.73
CA THR A 205 -6.52 7.06 8.11
C THR A 205 -7.67 7.72 8.89
N GLU A 206 -7.94 9.01 8.66
CA GLU A 206 -9.06 9.74 9.28
C GLU A 206 -10.39 9.57 8.55
N SER A 207 -10.39 8.95 7.36
CA SER A 207 -11.60 8.73 6.58
C SER A 207 -12.44 7.62 7.20
N GLN A 208 -13.67 7.95 7.58
CA GLN A 208 -14.64 6.98 8.10
C GLN A 208 -14.87 5.82 7.12
N LEU A 209 -15.00 6.12 5.82
CA LEU A 209 -15.17 5.09 4.78
C LEU A 209 -14.02 4.06 4.76
N HIS A 210 -12.78 4.51 5.01
CA HIS A 210 -11.63 3.61 5.03
C HIS A 210 -11.55 2.79 6.32
N ARG A 211 -12.00 3.32 7.45
CA ARG A 211 -12.11 2.59 8.73
C ARG A 211 -13.18 1.51 8.64
N GLU A 212 -14.32 1.84 8.03
CA GLU A 212 -15.41 0.91 7.73
C GLU A 212 -14.96 -0.18 6.75
N LEU A 213 -14.26 0.17 5.67
CA LEU A 213 -13.64 -0.79 4.77
C LEU A 213 -12.67 -1.73 5.52
N ALA A 214 -11.76 -1.16 6.32
CA ALA A 214 -10.76 -1.90 7.08
C ALA A 214 -11.38 -2.92 8.04
N SER A 215 -12.57 -2.63 8.57
CA SER A 215 -13.32 -3.52 9.45
C SER A 215 -13.86 -4.78 8.76
N GLY A 216 -13.92 -4.79 7.41
CA GLY A 216 -14.45 -5.87 6.59
C GLY A 216 -13.42 -6.66 5.80
N VAL A 217 -12.16 -6.23 5.75
CA VAL A 217 -11.11 -6.95 5.01
C VAL A 217 -10.71 -8.24 5.72
N SER A 218 -10.26 -9.22 4.95
CA SER A 218 -9.93 -10.58 5.43
C SER A 218 -8.45 -10.77 5.75
N PHE A 219 -7.71 -9.70 6.01
CA PHE A 219 -6.27 -9.71 6.29
C PHE A 219 -5.91 -8.62 7.33
N PRO A 220 -4.76 -8.75 8.00
CA PRO A 220 -4.28 -7.73 8.91
C PRO A 220 -4.04 -6.40 8.20
N ILE A 221 -4.30 -5.29 8.90
CA ILE A 221 -4.23 -3.94 8.30
C ILE A 221 -3.50 -2.95 9.19
N GLY A 222 -2.56 -2.21 8.58
CA GLY A 222 -1.80 -1.16 9.25
C GLY A 222 -2.32 0.24 8.92
N PHE A 223 -2.48 1.08 9.93
CA PHE A 223 -2.89 2.48 9.76
C PHE A 223 -1.67 3.41 9.92
N LYS A 224 -1.37 4.19 8.87
CA LYS A 224 -0.30 5.19 8.95
C LYS A 224 -0.70 6.36 9.85
N ASN A 225 0.24 6.83 10.67
CA ASN A 225 0.09 8.10 11.40
C ASN A 225 -0.16 9.27 10.43
N GLY A 226 -0.81 10.32 10.94
CA GLY A 226 -1.16 11.52 10.17
C GLY A 226 0.04 12.19 9.51
N THR A 227 -0.16 12.97 8.46
CA THR A 227 0.92 13.68 7.74
C THR A 227 1.72 14.63 8.63
N ASP A 228 1.12 15.10 9.71
CA ASP A 228 1.70 15.97 10.73
C ASP A 228 2.51 15.22 11.80
N GLY A 229 2.51 13.88 11.77
CA GLY A 229 3.13 13.03 12.77
C GLY A 229 2.17 12.52 13.86
N SER A 230 0.89 12.89 13.82
CA SER A 230 -0.08 12.49 14.85
C SER A 230 -0.36 11.00 14.82
N VAL A 231 -0.10 10.31 15.94
CA VAL A 231 -0.34 8.86 16.08
C VAL A 231 -1.78 8.58 16.53
N SER A 232 -2.46 9.53 17.19
CA SER A 232 -3.82 9.34 17.71
C SER A 232 -4.81 8.96 16.61
N VAL A 233 -4.70 9.56 15.43
CA VAL A 233 -5.59 9.27 14.29
C VAL A 233 -5.49 7.82 13.83
N ALA A 234 -4.29 7.23 13.88
CA ALA A 234 -4.07 5.82 13.52
C ALA A 234 -4.57 4.89 14.62
N ILE A 235 -4.38 5.28 15.89
CA ILE A 235 -4.92 4.55 17.04
C ILE A 235 -6.46 4.52 16.97
N ASP A 236 -7.11 5.67 16.74
CA ASP A 236 -8.57 5.74 16.65
C ASP A 236 -9.11 4.95 15.45
N ALA A 237 -8.40 4.96 14.32
CA ALA A 237 -8.74 4.14 13.16
C ALA A 237 -8.63 2.63 13.46
N MET A 238 -7.57 2.22 14.16
CA MET A 238 -7.35 0.84 14.61
C MET A 238 -8.54 0.36 15.46
N PHE A 239 -8.98 1.14 16.46
CA PHE A 239 -10.14 0.79 17.29
C PHE A 239 -11.46 0.84 16.55
N SER A 240 -11.67 1.87 15.72
CA SER A 240 -12.88 2.00 14.92
C SER A 240 -13.05 0.77 14.02
N SER A 241 -12.00 0.37 13.32
CA SER A 241 -12.03 -0.81 12.44
C SER A 241 -12.22 -2.14 13.19
N GLY A 242 -11.94 -2.19 14.49
CA GLY A 242 -12.20 -3.35 15.34
C GLY A 242 -13.69 -3.61 15.62
N SER A 243 -14.57 -2.65 15.34
CA SER A 243 -16.01 -2.76 15.59
C SER A 243 -16.80 -3.14 14.33
N PRO A 244 -18.01 -3.71 14.47
CA PRO A 244 -18.96 -3.88 13.37
C PRO A 244 -19.37 -2.53 12.75
N HIS A 245 -19.48 -2.47 11.43
CA HIS A 245 -19.96 -1.31 10.67
C HIS A 245 -21.02 -1.71 9.64
N ALA A 246 -21.75 -0.70 9.14
CA ALA A 246 -22.61 -0.81 7.96
C ALA A 246 -22.40 0.39 7.05
N PHE A 247 -22.10 0.17 5.76
CA PHE A 247 -21.78 1.24 4.81
C PHE A 247 -22.18 0.89 3.37
N MET A 248 -22.21 1.89 2.49
CA MET A 248 -22.49 1.69 1.07
C MET A 248 -21.25 1.16 0.34
N GLY A 249 -21.37 0.03 -0.34
CA GLY A 249 -20.30 -0.59 -1.13
C GLY A 249 -20.83 -1.21 -2.42
N VAL A 250 -20.03 -2.07 -3.04
CA VAL A 250 -20.42 -2.81 -4.24
C VAL A 250 -20.34 -4.30 -4.01
N THR A 251 -21.29 -5.06 -4.59
CA THR A 251 -21.25 -6.52 -4.59
C THR A 251 -20.26 -7.05 -5.61
N GLU A 252 -20.04 -8.36 -5.60
CA GLU A 252 -19.22 -9.05 -6.59
C GLU A 252 -19.80 -8.96 -8.02
N GLN A 253 -21.09 -8.65 -8.16
CA GLN A 253 -21.77 -8.39 -9.44
C GLN A 253 -21.65 -6.92 -9.88
N GLY A 254 -20.95 -6.07 -9.12
CA GLY A 254 -20.78 -4.65 -9.43
C GLY A 254 -22.00 -3.79 -9.10
N LEU A 255 -22.95 -4.29 -8.29
CA LEU A 255 -24.14 -3.55 -7.89
C LEU A 255 -23.93 -2.83 -6.56
N ALA A 256 -24.50 -1.63 -6.42
CA ALA A 256 -24.52 -0.93 -5.13
C ALA A 256 -25.21 -1.77 -4.04
N SER A 257 -24.66 -1.78 -2.83
CA SER A 257 -25.15 -2.59 -1.72
C SER A 257 -24.85 -1.99 -0.36
N ILE A 258 -25.56 -2.47 0.68
CA ILE A 258 -25.22 -2.20 2.07
C ILE A 258 -24.30 -3.33 2.55
N VAL A 259 -23.04 -3.00 2.79
CA VAL A 259 -22.04 -3.91 3.34
C VAL A 259 -22.13 -3.87 4.86
N LYS A 260 -22.16 -5.03 5.51
CA LYS A 260 -22.11 -5.16 6.98
C LYS A 260 -20.87 -5.95 7.36
N THR A 261 -20.08 -5.42 8.28
CA THR A 261 -18.81 -6.02 8.71
C THR A 261 -18.88 -6.46 10.16
N ARG A 262 -17.97 -7.36 10.54
CA ARG A 262 -17.86 -7.88 11.92
C ARG A 262 -16.84 -7.14 12.79
N GLY A 263 -16.02 -6.28 12.18
CA GLY A 263 -14.82 -5.74 12.81
C GLY A 263 -13.56 -6.55 12.50
N ASN A 264 -12.42 -5.87 12.45
CA ASN A 264 -11.10 -6.46 12.22
C ASN A 264 -10.19 -6.19 13.42
N GLN A 265 -9.82 -7.24 14.15
CA GLN A 265 -8.97 -7.14 15.33
C GLN A 265 -7.46 -7.14 15.00
N ASP A 266 -7.11 -7.56 13.78
CA ASP A 266 -5.74 -7.73 13.30
C ASP A 266 -5.18 -6.41 12.76
N THR A 267 -5.29 -5.37 13.58
CA THR A 267 -4.98 -4.00 13.23
C THR A 267 -3.77 -3.50 14.02
N HIS A 268 -2.95 -2.66 13.38
CA HIS A 268 -1.76 -2.09 13.99
C HIS A 268 -1.45 -0.68 13.49
N VAL A 269 -0.52 0.02 14.15
CA VAL A 269 -0.07 1.35 13.77
C VAL A 269 1.15 1.26 12.86
N ILE A 270 1.28 2.18 11.91
CA ILE A 270 2.48 2.40 11.10
C ILE A 270 3.05 3.80 11.39
N LEU A 271 4.25 3.85 11.97
CA LEU A 271 5.02 5.07 12.18
C LEU A 271 5.82 5.39 10.92
N ARG A 272 5.55 6.54 10.28
CA ARG A 272 6.10 6.91 8.96
C ARG A 272 6.72 8.31 8.89
N GLY A 273 6.97 8.91 10.04
CA GLY A 273 7.37 10.30 10.23
C GLY A 273 6.20 11.27 10.05
N GLY A 274 6.51 12.56 9.94
CA GLY A 274 5.54 13.60 9.65
C GLY A 274 6.23 14.91 9.31
N THR A 275 5.47 16.00 9.20
CA THR A 275 6.04 17.35 9.03
C THR A 275 6.92 17.77 10.20
N LYS A 276 6.74 17.18 11.38
CA LYS A 276 7.58 17.39 12.58
C LYS A 276 8.90 16.63 12.56
N GLY A 277 9.15 15.81 11.54
CA GLY A 277 10.35 15.00 11.38
C GLY A 277 10.10 13.49 11.47
N PRO A 278 11.17 12.68 11.48
CA PRO A 278 11.11 11.24 11.69
C PRO A 278 10.52 10.86 13.05
N ASN A 279 9.93 9.67 13.14
CA ASN A 279 9.35 9.13 14.38
C ASN A 279 9.67 7.64 14.60
N TYR A 280 10.86 7.19 14.19
CA TYR A 280 11.33 5.81 14.36
C TYR A 280 12.22 5.56 15.59
N ALA A 281 12.70 6.63 16.24
CA ALA A 281 13.55 6.53 17.43
C ALA A 281 12.78 5.96 18.64
N SER A 282 13.52 5.46 19.63
CA SER A 282 12.95 4.69 20.76
C SER A 282 11.91 5.48 21.55
N GLU A 283 12.12 6.78 21.75
CA GLU A 283 11.17 7.67 22.44
C GLU A 283 9.81 7.73 21.72
N HIS A 284 9.81 7.74 20.38
CA HIS A 284 8.58 7.76 19.59
C HIS A 284 7.86 6.42 19.62
N VAL A 285 8.60 5.31 19.53
CA VAL A 285 8.06 3.96 19.63
C VAL A 285 7.43 3.74 21.01
N LYS A 286 8.13 4.13 22.09
CA LYS A 286 7.61 4.02 23.47
C LYS A 286 6.38 4.89 23.70
N ALA A 287 6.38 6.12 23.18
CA ALA A 287 5.22 7.01 23.27
C ALA A 287 3.99 6.42 22.54
N ALA A 288 4.18 5.91 21.32
CA ALA A 288 3.13 5.26 20.56
C ALA A 288 2.63 3.99 21.26
N ALA A 289 3.53 3.15 21.77
CA ALA A 289 3.18 1.94 22.51
C ALA A 289 2.35 2.27 23.76
N THR A 290 2.79 3.25 24.54
CA THR A 290 2.07 3.74 25.73
C THR A 290 0.67 4.23 25.37
N ALA A 291 0.50 4.92 24.24
CA ALA A 291 -0.81 5.38 23.78
C ALA A 291 -1.72 4.21 23.34
N ILE A 292 -1.17 3.18 22.70
CA ILE A 292 -1.92 1.98 22.29
C ILE A 292 -2.35 1.16 23.52
N TYR A 293 -1.47 0.97 24.50
CA TYR A 293 -1.73 0.19 25.72
C TYR A 293 -2.91 0.73 26.54
N LYS A 294 -3.26 2.02 26.40
CA LYS A 294 -4.44 2.60 27.04
C LYS A 294 -5.77 2.02 26.51
N LYS A 295 -5.75 1.35 25.36
CA LYS A 295 -6.95 0.88 24.66
C LYS A 295 -6.86 -0.58 24.16
N LYS A 296 -5.67 -1.18 24.02
CA LYS A 296 -5.45 -2.59 23.59
C LYS A 296 -4.39 -3.27 24.48
N GLU A 297 -4.51 -4.58 24.67
CA GLU A 297 -3.58 -5.36 25.50
C GLU A 297 -2.17 -5.47 24.92
N TRP A 298 -2.03 -5.37 23.60
CA TRP A 298 -0.74 -5.44 22.90
C TRP A 298 -0.55 -4.25 21.96
N ALA A 299 0.61 -3.60 22.07
CA ALA A 299 1.01 -2.56 21.14
C ALA A 299 1.80 -3.15 19.97
N SER A 300 1.17 -3.18 18.79
CA SER A 300 1.80 -3.58 17.54
C SER A 300 2.13 -2.35 16.70
N ILE A 301 3.43 -2.14 16.48
CA ILE A 301 3.96 -0.99 15.75
C ILE A 301 4.82 -1.47 14.59
N MET A 302 4.45 -1.03 13.39
CA MET A 302 5.29 -1.11 12.21
C MET A 302 6.01 0.21 11.98
N VAL A 303 7.29 0.17 11.63
CA VAL A 303 8.05 1.37 11.27
C VAL A 303 8.31 1.41 9.77
N ASP A 304 7.77 2.42 9.09
CA ASP A 304 8.06 2.72 7.68
C ASP A 304 9.41 3.41 7.59
N CYS A 305 10.39 2.76 6.96
CA CYS A 305 11.75 3.24 6.84
C CYS A 305 11.90 4.33 5.78
N SER A 306 10.92 4.46 4.87
CA SER A 306 10.90 5.43 3.77
C SER A 306 10.21 6.74 4.21
N HIS A 307 9.62 7.46 3.26
CA HIS A 307 8.75 8.62 3.48
C HIS A 307 9.30 9.65 4.48
N GLY A 308 8.54 10.00 5.52
CA GLY A 308 8.95 11.01 6.51
C GLY A 308 10.15 10.58 7.33
N ASN A 309 10.29 9.27 7.60
CA ASN A 309 11.40 8.72 8.38
C ASN A 309 12.73 8.76 7.62
N SER A 310 12.70 8.50 6.31
CA SER A 310 13.86 8.71 5.45
C SER A 310 14.14 10.17 5.10
N GLN A 311 13.26 11.10 5.52
CA GLN A 311 13.25 12.49 5.06
C GLN A 311 13.18 12.60 3.52
N LYS A 312 12.44 11.66 2.89
CA LYS A 312 12.34 11.48 1.44
C LYS A 312 13.68 11.24 0.73
N ASN A 313 14.69 10.77 1.44
CA ASN A 313 15.96 10.35 0.88
C ASN A 313 16.13 8.84 1.10
N HIS A 314 15.99 8.05 0.03
CA HIS A 314 16.10 6.59 0.07
C HIS A 314 17.41 6.08 0.68
N ASN A 315 18.50 6.83 0.60
CA ASN A 315 19.79 6.49 1.22
C ASN A 315 19.76 6.54 2.75
N ASN A 316 18.71 7.11 3.36
CA ASN A 316 18.52 7.11 4.80
C ASN A 316 17.75 5.87 5.30
N GLN A 317 17.12 5.08 4.42
CA GLN A 317 16.41 3.86 4.87
C GLN A 317 17.31 2.89 5.66
N PRO A 318 18.58 2.65 5.28
CA PRO A 318 19.51 1.85 6.08
C PRO A 318 19.74 2.39 7.49
N LEU A 319 19.80 3.72 7.66
CA LEU A 319 19.97 4.36 8.98
C LEU A 319 18.75 4.13 9.88
N VAL A 320 17.54 4.15 9.29
CA VAL A 320 16.31 3.82 10.01
C VAL A 320 16.32 2.36 10.44
N ILE A 321 16.73 1.44 9.55
CA ILE A 321 16.87 0.02 9.87
C ILE A 321 17.90 -0.21 10.97
N ASP A 322 19.06 0.45 10.94
CA ASP A 322 20.09 0.33 11.98
C ASP A 322 19.54 0.74 13.35
N SER A 323 18.81 1.86 13.43
CA SER A 323 18.15 2.30 14.67
C SER A 323 17.07 1.31 15.16
N ILE A 324 16.32 0.69 14.25
CA ILE A 324 15.35 -0.36 14.61
C ILE A 324 16.08 -1.60 15.12
N CYS A 325 17.19 -2.00 14.51
CA CYS A 325 17.98 -3.15 14.92
C CYS A 325 18.53 -2.96 16.35
N GLU A 326 19.03 -1.78 16.68
CA GLU A 326 19.50 -1.45 18.04
C GLU A 326 18.39 -1.58 19.08
N GLN A 327 17.19 -1.08 18.77
CA GLN A 327 16.01 -1.19 19.64
C GLN A 327 15.61 -2.66 19.85
N LEU A 328 15.54 -3.44 18.76
CA LEU A 328 15.22 -4.87 18.81
C LEU A 328 16.26 -5.63 19.65
N ALA A 329 17.55 -5.43 19.39
CA ALA A 329 18.63 -6.06 20.14
C ALA A 329 18.57 -5.72 21.64
N SER A 330 18.09 -4.53 21.98
CA SER A 330 17.85 -4.07 23.36
C SER A 330 16.57 -4.62 24.00
N GLY A 331 15.85 -5.52 23.32
CA GLY A 331 14.64 -6.17 23.83
C GLY A 331 13.33 -5.44 23.52
N GLU A 332 13.30 -4.46 22.60
CA GLU A 332 12.05 -3.78 22.23
C GLU A 332 11.03 -4.76 21.59
N ARG A 333 9.89 -4.91 22.25
CA ARG A 333 8.85 -5.89 21.90
C ARG A 333 7.75 -5.32 21.00
N ASN A 334 7.54 -4.00 21.04
CA ASN A 334 6.41 -3.36 20.39
C ASN A 334 6.66 -3.12 18.88
N ILE A 335 7.92 -3.19 18.44
CA ILE A 335 8.26 -3.20 17.01
C ILE A 335 7.96 -4.61 16.47
N THR A 336 6.79 -4.74 15.84
CA THR A 336 6.28 -5.98 15.26
C THR A 336 6.46 -6.00 13.74
N GLY A 337 6.76 -4.85 13.12
CA GLY A 337 6.99 -4.81 11.68
C GLY A 337 7.87 -3.67 11.20
N VAL A 338 8.32 -3.79 9.96
CA VAL A 338 8.94 -2.69 9.20
C VAL A 338 8.37 -2.62 7.78
N MET A 339 8.43 -1.43 7.19
CA MET A 339 8.12 -1.22 5.77
C MET A 339 9.32 -0.59 5.07
N VAL A 340 9.71 -1.13 3.93
CA VAL A 340 10.89 -0.71 3.16
C VAL A 340 10.51 -0.52 1.69
N GLU A 341 10.95 0.59 1.10
CA GLU A 341 10.82 0.81 -0.35
C GLU A 341 12.12 0.45 -1.05
N SER A 342 12.09 -0.67 -1.75
CA SER A 342 13.23 -1.30 -2.42
C SER A 342 12.87 -1.74 -3.83
N ASN A 343 13.83 -1.70 -4.74
CA ASN A 343 13.65 -2.17 -6.10
C ASN A 343 14.92 -2.89 -6.56
N ILE A 344 14.94 -3.39 -7.79
CA ILE A 344 16.12 -4.03 -8.38
C ILE A 344 17.29 -3.02 -8.35
N ASN A 345 17.03 -1.80 -8.84
CA ASN A 345 17.98 -0.68 -8.87
C ASN A 345 17.49 0.49 -7.99
N ASP A 346 18.42 1.33 -7.54
CA ASP A 346 18.14 2.42 -6.60
C ASP A 346 17.58 3.67 -7.28
N GLY A 347 17.17 4.62 -6.46
CA GLY A 347 16.70 5.92 -6.89
C GLY A 347 15.30 5.89 -7.50
N ARG A 348 15.03 6.91 -8.31
CA ARG A 348 13.79 7.08 -9.07
C ARG A 348 14.11 7.66 -10.44
N GLN A 349 13.15 7.55 -11.35
CA GLN A 349 13.17 8.21 -12.64
C GLN A 349 11.81 8.87 -12.92
N ASP A 350 11.81 9.85 -13.81
CA ASP A 350 10.60 10.40 -14.42
C ASP A 350 10.27 9.60 -15.69
N VAL A 351 9.00 9.59 -16.08
CA VAL A 351 8.59 8.98 -17.36
C VAL A 351 9.11 9.87 -18.49
N PRO A 352 9.96 9.36 -19.41
CA PRO A 352 10.51 10.16 -20.50
C PRO A 352 9.42 10.66 -21.45
N SER A 353 9.66 11.79 -22.10
CA SER A 353 8.74 12.35 -23.11
C SER A 353 8.49 11.41 -24.29
N GLU A 354 9.46 10.56 -24.58
CA GLU A 354 9.43 9.54 -25.62
C GLU A 354 8.54 8.35 -25.24
N GLY A 355 8.17 8.23 -23.96
CA GLY A 355 7.25 7.22 -23.44
C GLY A 355 7.92 6.10 -22.64
N ALA A 356 7.09 5.18 -22.15
CA ALA A 356 7.45 4.13 -21.19
C ALA A 356 8.56 3.18 -21.67
N HIS A 357 8.71 2.99 -22.98
CA HIS A 357 9.71 2.08 -23.56
C HIS A 357 11.17 2.52 -23.32
N ARG A 358 11.38 3.76 -22.85
CA ARG A 358 12.71 4.32 -22.49
C ARG A 358 13.00 4.27 -20.99
N LEU A 359 12.09 3.71 -20.18
CA LEU A 359 12.30 3.58 -18.74
C LEU A 359 13.50 2.66 -18.46
N LYS A 360 14.36 3.09 -17.55
CA LYS A 360 15.46 2.27 -17.04
C LYS A 360 14.89 1.06 -16.31
N HIS A 361 15.47 -0.10 -16.57
CA HIS A 361 15.12 -1.36 -15.91
C HIS A 361 15.27 -1.24 -14.39
N GLY A 362 14.29 -1.72 -13.64
CA GLY A 362 14.40 -1.88 -12.19
C GLY A 362 14.40 -0.59 -11.37
N VAL A 363 14.11 0.56 -11.96
CA VAL A 363 14.12 1.87 -11.28
C VAL A 363 12.68 2.40 -11.13
N SER A 364 12.31 2.80 -9.91
CA SER A 364 10.97 3.32 -9.59
C SER A 364 10.62 4.56 -10.42
N ILE A 365 9.37 4.68 -10.89
CA ILE A 365 8.83 5.91 -11.50
C ILE A 365 8.11 6.83 -10.51
N THR A 366 8.15 6.47 -9.22
CA THR A 366 7.48 7.19 -8.13
C THR A 366 8.49 7.66 -7.09
N ASP A 367 8.38 7.22 -5.83
CA ASP A 367 9.36 7.57 -4.81
C ASP A 367 10.63 6.72 -5.01
N ALA A 368 11.77 7.28 -4.58
CA ALA A 368 13.06 6.64 -4.72
C ALA A 368 13.17 5.41 -3.82
N CYS A 369 13.73 4.32 -4.35
CA CYS A 369 13.91 3.07 -3.63
C CYS A 369 15.40 2.80 -3.39
N VAL A 370 15.72 1.94 -2.41
CA VAL A 370 17.07 1.34 -2.35
C VAL A 370 17.19 0.23 -3.39
N ASN A 371 18.42 -0.10 -3.82
CA ASN A 371 18.67 -1.24 -4.71
C ASN A 371 18.62 -2.58 -3.96
N TRP A 372 18.72 -3.67 -4.73
CA TRP A 372 18.68 -5.03 -4.19
C TRP A 372 19.85 -5.37 -3.24
N ALA A 373 21.06 -4.90 -3.53
CA ALA A 373 22.22 -5.18 -2.68
C ALA A 373 22.04 -4.57 -1.27
N THR A 374 21.62 -3.32 -1.20
CA THR A 374 21.28 -2.64 0.06
C THR A 374 20.09 -3.30 0.74
N THR A 375 19.10 -3.78 -0.03
CA THR A 375 17.96 -4.53 0.50
C THR A 375 18.41 -5.77 1.27
N VAL A 376 19.29 -6.58 0.69
CA VAL A 376 19.82 -7.78 1.34
C VAL A 376 20.53 -7.42 2.64
N GLN A 377 21.41 -6.42 2.61
CA GLN A 377 22.15 -5.96 3.81
C GLN A 377 21.21 -5.52 4.95
N MET A 378 20.16 -4.76 4.63
CA MET A 378 19.18 -4.33 5.64
C MET A 378 18.41 -5.52 6.24
N MET A 379 18.00 -6.48 5.41
CA MET A 379 17.25 -7.65 5.87
C MET A 379 18.12 -8.63 6.67
N ASP A 380 19.39 -8.81 6.30
CA ASP A 380 20.34 -9.62 7.06
C ASP A 380 20.55 -9.04 8.48
N LYS A 381 20.77 -7.73 8.57
CA LYS A 381 20.89 -7.02 9.86
C LYS A 381 19.62 -7.16 10.70
N LEU A 382 18.45 -6.91 10.09
CA LEU A 382 17.17 -7.02 10.78
C LEU A 382 16.91 -8.45 11.27
N ASN A 383 17.15 -9.45 10.42
CA ASN A 383 17.00 -10.85 10.77
C ASN A 383 17.88 -11.24 11.97
N ALA A 384 19.13 -10.77 12.01
CA ALA A 384 20.03 -10.97 13.14
C ALA A 384 19.53 -10.27 14.42
N ALA A 385 19.09 -9.01 14.32
CA ALA A 385 18.59 -8.24 15.45
C ALA A 385 17.33 -8.86 16.08
N VAL A 386 16.43 -9.44 15.28
CA VAL A 386 15.28 -10.19 15.82
C VAL A 386 15.73 -11.43 16.59
N GLY A 387 16.76 -12.13 16.12
CA GLY A 387 17.38 -13.24 16.85
C GLY A 387 17.99 -12.79 18.19
N GLN A 388 18.65 -11.64 18.23
CA GLN A 388 19.20 -11.05 19.44
C GLN A 388 18.11 -10.63 20.43
N ARG A 389 17.06 -9.95 19.97
CA ARG A 389 15.89 -9.57 20.78
C ARG A 389 15.37 -10.77 21.56
N ARG A 390 15.15 -11.84 20.82
CA ARG A 390 14.63 -13.10 21.30
C ARG A 390 15.51 -13.71 22.39
N GLN A 391 16.83 -13.74 22.17
CA GLN A 391 17.76 -14.23 23.19
C GLN A 391 17.71 -13.35 24.44
N ALA A 392 17.74 -12.02 24.29
CA ALA A 392 17.65 -11.08 25.40
C ALA A 392 16.35 -11.25 26.22
N LEU A 393 15.22 -11.54 25.57
CA LEU A 393 13.95 -11.84 26.25
C LEU A 393 13.99 -13.19 26.99
N MET A 394 14.59 -14.21 26.40
CA MET A 394 14.77 -15.50 27.08
C MET A 394 15.68 -15.36 28.31
N ASP A 395 16.76 -14.60 28.21
CA ASP A 395 17.66 -14.31 29.33
C ASP A 395 16.96 -13.50 30.43
N ALA A 396 15.99 -12.65 30.07
CA ALA A 396 15.11 -11.93 30.98
C ALA A 396 13.95 -12.79 31.55
N GLY A 397 13.92 -14.10 31.26
CA GLY A 397 12.96 -15.05 31.83
C GLY A 397 11.63 -15.17 31.09
N PHE A 398 11.49 -14.59 29.89
CA PHE A 398 10.30 -14.79 29.07
C PHE A 398 10.29 -16.19 28.43
N SER A 399 9.13 -16.83 28.40
CA SER A 399 8.96 -18.09 27.71
C SER A 399 9.01 -17.91 26.19
N ARG A 400 9.57 -18.90 25.50
CA ARG A 400 9.62 -18.99 24.04
C ARG A 400 8.18 -19.11 23.49
N PRO A 401 7.63 -18.14 22.74
CA PRO A 401 6.25 -18.24 22.25
C PRO A 401 6.06 -19.46 21.34
N PRO A 402 4.87 -20.09 21.26
CA PRO A 402 4.68 -21.33 20.49
C PRO A 402 5.05 -21.25 19.00
N ALA A 403 4.91 -20.07 18.38
CA ALA A 403 5.21 -19.83 16.96
C ALA A 403 6.72 -19.81 16.63
N PHE A 404 7.60 -19.96 17.62
CA PHE A 404 9.03 -20.10 17.42
C PHE A 404 9.43 -21.42 16.76
N VAL A 405 8.53 -22.41 16.79
CA VAL A 405 8.65 -23.63 16.01
C VAL A 405 7.96 -23.31 14.69
N ARG A 406 8.74 -23.20 13.60
CA ARG A 406 8.16 -23.03 12.27
C ARG A 406 7.08 -24.11 12.09
N ALA A 407 5.85 -23.71 11.76
CA ALA A 407 4.93 -24.67 11.17
C ALA A 407 5.67 -25.27 9.97
N ALA A 408 5.85 -26.59 9.96
CA ALA A 408 6.51 -27.28 8.86
C ALA A 408 5.83 -26.83 7.55
N GLN A 409 6.63 -26.32 6.61
CA GLN A 409 6.14 -25.86 5.31
C GLN A 409 5.54 -27.01 4.52
#